data_AF-A0A8T2VPZ2-F1
#
_entry.id   AF-A0A8T2VPZ2-F1
#
_cell.length_a   1.000
_cell.length_b   1.000
_cell.length_c   1.000
_cell.angle_alpha   90.00
_cell.angle_beta   90.00
_cell.angle_gamma   90.00
#
_symmetry.space_group_name_H-M   'P 1'
#
loop_
_entity.id
_entity.type
_entity.pdbx_description
1 polymer ?
#
loop_
_entity_poly.entity_id
_entity_poly.type
_entity_poly.pdbx_seq_one_letter_code
_entity_poly.pdbx_strand_id
1 'polypeptide(L)'
;MGYRLLRHHRTLNTSFAELAKRETQPDGKACAAVGQSGLITLYDTLFSLLDVASSQLLVTSRDFRSMEFRSQLVDTVNSLLDMQVVPIFNENDAISTREDKCKDNGQFFWDNDSLAGLLASEVKADLLIFLMDVDGLYTRPPSQPDAKLIHTFVEEKHMKEVMYDEKPGSKGGMEEKVHIAQRVAEDGVPVIITSGFLPDAMKRILHGDEIGTLFHRDASRWQKAESNGY
;
A
#
# COMPACT_ATOMS: atom_id res chain seq x y z
N MET A 1 6.77 -43.76 -41.42
CA MET A 1 5.99 -42.79 -40.59
C MET A 1 6.64 -42.45 -39.25
N GLY A 2 7.36 -43.34 -38.55
CA GLY A 2 7.94 -43.07 -37.22
C GLY A 2 9.09 -42.05 -37.15
N TYR A 3 9.86 -41.85 -38.23
CA TYR A 3 11.01 -40.93 -38.21
C TYR A 3 10.62 -39.43 -38.14
N ARG A 4 9.44 -39.07 -38.68
CA ARG A 4 8.93 -37.68 -38.60
C ARG A 4 8.38 -37.34 -37.21
N LEU A 5 7.76 -38.30 -36.52
CA LEU A 5 7.31 -38.14 -35.13
C LEU A 5 8.47 -38.01 -34.15
N LEU A 6 9.55 -38.78 -34.33
CA LEU A 6 10.75 -38.68 -33.49
C LEU A 6 11.50 -37.35 -33.68
N ARG A 7 11.51 -36.77 -34.89
CA ARG A 7 12.06 -35.43 -35.09
C ARG A 7 11.25 -34.38 -34.35
N HIS A 8 9.91 -34.40 -34.45
CA HIS A 8 9.07 -33.42 -33.76
C HIS A 8 9.16 -33.52 -32.24
N HIS A 9 9.20 -34.75 -31.68
CA HIS A 9 9.40 -34.96 -30.25
C HIS A 9 10.80 -34.54 -29.77
N ARG A 10 11.86 -34.76 -30.58
CA ARG A 10 13.18 -34.23 -30.26
C ARG A 10 13.19 -32.71 -30.27
N THR A 11 12.63 -32.05 -31.29
CA THR A 11 12.66 -30.58 -31.39
C THR A 11 11.92 -29.91 -30.23
N LEU A 12 10.78 -30.48 -29.78
CA LEU A 12 10.06 -29.97 -28.59
C LEU A 12 10.84 -30.22 -27.29
N ASN A 13 11.41 -31.42 -27.10
CA ASN A 13 12.20 -31.71 -25.89
C ASN A 13 13.53 -30.95 -25.85
N THR A 14 14.16 -30.66 -26.99
CA THR A 14 15.35 -29.81 -27.06
C THR A 14 15.00 -28.37 -26.72
N SER A 15 13.85 -27.86 -27.17
CA SER A 15 13.34 -26.53 -26.81
C SER A 15 13.10 -26.40 -25.29
N PHE A 16 12.43 -27.38 -24.67
CA PHE A 16 12.20 -27.37 -23.21
C PHE A 16 13.48 -27.56 -22.40
N ALA A 17 14.42 -28.39 -22.87
CA ALA A 17 15.72 -28.56 -22.21
C ALA A 17 16.64 -27.34 -22.39
N GLU A 18 16.52 -26.59 -23.49
CA GLU A 18 17.21 -25.31 -23.70
C GLU A 18 16.57 -24.17 -22.89
N LEU A 19 15.24 -24.18 -22.72
CA LEU A 19 14.52 -23.28 -21.82
C LEU A 19 14.88 -23.55 -20.35
N ALA A 20 14.99 -24.82 -19.95
CA ALA A 20 15.42 -25.20 -18.60
C ALA A 20 16.91 -24.92 -18.34
N LYS A 21 17.74 -24.87 -19.39
CA LYS A 21 19.16 -24.48 -19.30
C LYS A 21 19.37 -22.97 -19.16
N ARG A 22 18.36 -22.15 -19.47
CA ARG A 22 18.37 -20.74 -19.12
C ARG A 22 17.85 -20.63 -17.69
N GLU A 23 18.74 -20.79 -16.71
CA GLU A 23 18.56 -20.18 -15.38
C GLU A 23 18.67 -18.65 -15.53
N THR A 24 17.85 -18.05 -16.40
CA THR A 24 17.59 -16.63 -16.38
C THR A 24 16.62 -16.41 -15.24
N GLN A 25 17.11 -15.81 -14.16
CA GLN A 25 16.27 -15.25 -13.11
C GLN A 25 15.14 -14.48 -13.81
N PRO A 26 13.87 -14.84 -13.59
CA PRO A 26 12.78 -14.30 -14.39
C PRO A 26 12.73 -12.79 -14.20
N ASP A 27 12.53 -12.06 -15.31
CA ASP A 27 12.41 -10.60 -15.29
C ASP A 27 11.31 -10.20 -14.31
N GLY A 28 11.65 -9.40 -13.30
CA GLY A 28 10.74 -8.98 -12.23
C GLY A 28 9.46 -8.34 -12.78
N LYS A 29 9.54 -7.66 -13.93
CA LYS A 29 8.39 -7.05 -14.60
C LYS A 29 7.45 -8.09 -15.20
N ALA A 30 8.01 -9.15 -15.81
CA ALA A 30 7.22 -10.26 -16.33
C ALA A 30 6.56 -11.05 -15.20
N CYS A 31 7.27 -11.26 -14.08
CA CYS A 31 6.71 -11.84 -12.87
C CYS A 31 5.55 -11.00 -12.31
N ALA A 32 5.71 -9.69 -12.23
CA ALA A 32 4.65 -8.78 -11.76
C ALA A 32 3.42 -8.82 -12.68
N ALA A 33 3.61 -8.83 -14.00
CA ALA A 33 2.51 -8.95 -14.97
C ALA A 33 1.70 -10.24 -14.78
N VAL A 34 2.38 -11.37 -14.61
CA VAL A 34 1.73 -12.67 -14.36
C VAL A 34 1.02 -12.65 -12.99
N GLY A 35 1.72 -12.20 -11.95
CA GLY A 35 1.17 -12.14 -10.58
C GLY A 35 -0.07 -11.25 -10.48
N GLN A 36 -0.09 -10.13 -11.19
CA GLN A 36 -1.20 -9.19 -11.19
C GLN A 36 -2.51 -9.82 -11.69
N SER A 37 -2.43 -10.67 -12.74
CA SER A 37 -3.60 -11.39 -13.25
C SER A 37 -4.21 -12.35 -12.22
N GLY A 38 -3.37 -13.02 -11.44
CA GLY A 38 -3.81 -13.89 -10.35
C GLY A 38 -4.40 -13.10 -9.18
N LEU A 39 -3.77 -11.98 -8.82
CA LEU A 39 -4.23 -11.11 -7.74
C LEU A 39 -5.63 -10.55 -8.02
N ILE A 40 -5.88 -10.02 -9.22
CA ILE A 40 -7.21 -9.48 -9.54
C ILE A 40 -8.27 -10.58 -9.61
N THR A 41 -7.93 -11.76 -10.13
CA THR A 41 -8.85 -12.91 -10.16
C THR A 41 -9.26 -13.33 -8.74
N LEU A 42 -8.32 -13.32 -7.80
CA LEU A 42 -8.60 -13.63 -6.40
C LEU A 42 -9.56 -12.61 -5.78
N TYR A 43 -9.28 -11.31 -5.94
CA TYR A 43 -10.16 -10.27 -5.42
C TYR A 43 -11.56 -10.33 -6.05
N ASP A 44 -11.64 -10.50 -7.37
CA ASP A 44 -12.92 -10.61 -8.08
C ASP A 44 -13.74 -11.80 -7.56
N THR A 45 -13.09 -12.95 -7.32
CA THR A 45 -13.72 -14.12 -6.71
C THR A 45 -14.25 -13.80 -5.30
N LEU A 46 -13.42 -13.18 -4.45
CA LEU A 46 -13.79 -12.87 -3.07
C LEU A 46 -14.91 -11.84 -2.96
N PHE A 47 -14.89 -10.79 -3.78
CA PHE A 47 -15.95 -9.77 -3.83
C PHE A 47 -17.26 -10.33 -4.40
N SER A 48 -17.18 -11.20 -5.41
CA SER A 48 -18.35 -11.88 -5.99
C SER A 48 -19.08 -12.76 -4.97
N LEU A 49 -18.37 -13.35 -3.99
CA LEU A 49 -19.01 -14.10 -2.90
C LEU A 49 -19.87 -13.23 -1.98
N LEU A 50 -19.70 -11.90 -2.03
CA LEU A 50 -20.43 -10.90 -1.26
C LEU A 50 -21.38 -10.08 -2.14
N ASP A 51 -21.62 -10.49 -3.39
CA ASP A 51 -22.38 -9.74 -4.41
C ASP A 51 -21.86 -8.31 -4.64
N VAL A 52 -20.55 -8.10 -4.46
CA VAL A 52 -19.87 -6.83 -4.71
C VAL A 52 -19.08 -6.92 -6.02
N ALA A 53 -19.23 -5.94 -6.89
CA ALA A 53 -18.41 -5.83 -8.09
C ALA A 53 -17.07 -5.14 -7.75
N SER A 54 -15.98 -5.56 -8.40
CA SER A 54 -14.67 -4.91 -8.28
C SER A 54 -14.12 -4.49 -9.64
N SER A 55 -13.26 -3.47 -9.66
CA SER A 55 -12.61 -2.99 -10.89
C SER A 55 -11.14 -2.76 -10.67
N GLN A 56 -10.31 -3.19 -11.61
CA GLN A 56 -8.87 -2.99 -11.55
C GLN A 56 -8.46 -1.63 -12.12
N LEU A 57 -7.58 -0.93 -11.41
CA LEU A 57 -6.92 0.28 -11.88
C LEU A 57 -5.40 0.14 -11.68
N LEU A 58 -4.66 0.18 -12.78
CA LEU A 58 -3.19 0.10 -12.77
C LEU A 58 -2.62 1.46 -13.11
N VAL A 59 -1.72 1.95 -12.27
CA VAL A 59 -1.13 3.29 -12.39
C VAL A 59 0.37 3.25 -12.25
N THR A 60 1.05 4.26 -12.77
CA THR A 60 2.48 4.47 -12.59
C THR A 60 2.72 5.82 -11.93
N SER A 61 3.88 5.96 -11.30
CA SER A 61 4.33 7.23 -10.71
C SER A 61 4.29 8.42 -11.67
N ARG A 62 4.53 8.16 -12.97
CA ARG A 62 4.54 9.18 -14.02
C ARG A 62 3.15 9.72 -14.33
N ASP A 63 2.11 8.92 -14.16
CA ASP A 63 0.75 9.30 -14.50
C ASP A 63 0.26 10.47 -13.62
N PHE A 64 0.63 10.46 -12.34
CA PHE A 64 0.30 11.51 -11.37
C PHE A 64 1.04 12.85 -11.60
N ARG A 65 1.98 12.91 -12.55
CA ARG A 65 2.57 14.20 -12.98
C ARG A 65 1.61 15.01 -13.84
N SER A 66 0.62 14.37 -14.46
CA SER A 66 -0.39 15.03 -15.28
C SER A 66 -1.62 15.42 -14.45
N MET A 67 -1.94 16.71 -14.44
CA MET A 67 -3.17 17.21 -13.79
C MET A 67 -4.43 16.66 -14.48
N GLU A 68 -4.38 16.45 -15.80
CA GLU A 68 -5.48 15.86 -16.57
C GLU A 68 -5.72 14.41 -16.15
N PHE A 69 -4.66 13.62 -16.01
CA PHE A 69 -4.76 12.24 -15.52
C PHE A 69 -5.36 12.20 -14.12
N ARG A 70 -4.88 13.06 -13.20
CA ARG A 70 -5.40 13.14 -11.83
C ARG A 70 -6.90 13.45 -11.79
N SER A 71 -7.34 14.43 -12.58
CA SER A 71 -8.77 14.75 -12.69
C SER A 71 -9.58 13.57 -13.22
N GLN A 72 -9.11 12.96 -14.31
CA GLN A 72 -9.80 11.81 -14.92
C GLN A 72 -9.86 10.60 -13.97
N LEU A 73 -8.80 10.38 -13.19
CA LEU A 73 -8.75 9.32 -12.19
C LEU A 73 -9.80 9.55 -11.09
N VAL A 74 -9.91 10.78 -10.56
CA VAL A 74 -10.93 11.13 -9.57
C VAL A 74 -12.34 10.92 -10.13
N ASP A 75 -12.61 11.40 -11.35
CA ASP A 75 -13.92 11.24 -12.00
C ASP A 75 -14.28 9.75 -12.21
N THR A 76 -13.29 8.95 -12.59
CA THR A 76 -13.45 7.51 -12.79
C THR A 76 -13.72 6.79 -11.48
N VAL A 77 -12.97 7.09 -10.42
CA VAL A 77 -13.18 6.51 -9.08
C VAL A 77 -14.58 6.84 -8.56
N ASN A 78 -14.99 8.11 -8.63
CA ASN A 78 -16.32 8.53 -8.20
C ASN A 78 -17.42 7.79 -8.97
N SER A 79 -17.27 7.68 -10.30
CA SER A 79 -18.22 6.93 -11.14
C SER A 79 -18.31 5.45 -10.76
N LEU A 80 -17.17 4.80 -10.46
CA LEU A 80 -17.15 3.40 -10.00
C LEU A 80 -17.86 3.24 -8.66
N LEU A 81 -17.59 4.13 -7.70
CA LEU A 81 -18.22 4.12 -6.38
C LEU A 81 -19.73 4.38 -6.45
N ASP A 82 -20.18 5.29 -7.32
CA ASP A 82 -21.60 5.56 -7.58
C ASP A 82 -22.33 4.32 -8.14
N MET A 83 -21.61 3.48 -8.89
CA MET A 83 -22.10 2.18 -9.38
C MET A 83 -21.93 1.05 -8.36
N GLN A 84 -21.51 1.34 -7.13
CA GLN A 84 -21.22 0.36 -6.07
C GLN A 84 -20.13 -0.65 -6.47
N VAL A 85 -19.19 -0.24 -7.33
CA VAL A 85 -18.02 -1.02 -7.74
C VAL A 85 -16.82 -0.61 -6.89
N VAL A 86 -16.15 -1.59 -6.28
CA VAL A 86 -14.95 -1.34 -5.46
C VAL A 86 -13.71 -1.25 -6.36
N PRO A 87 -13.04 -0.07 -6.44
CA PRO A 87 -11.80 0.05 -7.20
C PRO A 87 -10.63 -0.58 -6.46
N ILE A 88 -9.85 -1.40 -7.16
CA ILE A 88 -8.64 -2.06 -6.67
C ILE A 88 -7.45 -1.46 -7.43
N PHE A 89 -6.65 -0.68 -6.73
CA PHE A 89 -5.46 -0.04 -7.27
C PHE A 89 -4.21 -0.89 -7.05
N ASN A 90 -3.31 -0.88 -8.04
CA ASN A 90 -1.93 -1.33 -7.85
C ASN A 90 -0.98 -0.56 -8.77
N GLU A 91 0.31 -0.54 -8.44
CA GLU A 91 1.33 -0.05 -9.37
C GLU A 91 1.43 -0.98 -10.60
N ASN A 92 1.60 -0.40 -11.78
CA ASN A 92 1.82 -1.13 -13.01
C ASN A 92 3.31 -1.52 -13.17
N ASP A 93 3.80 -2.39 -12.29
CA ASP A 93 5.21 -2.82 -12.26
C ASP A 93 5.70 -3.44 -13.58
N ALA A 94 4.77 -4.03 -14.37
CA ALA A 94 5.08 -4.62 -15.66
C ALA A 94 5.66 -3.61 -16.66
N ILE A 95 5.25 -2.34 -16.58
CA ILE A 95 5.70 -1.26 -17.48
C ILE A 95 6.29 -0.07 -16.73
N SER A 96 6.29 -0.10 -15.39
CA SER A 96 6.91 0.93 -14.57
C SER A 96 8.39 1.06 -14.94
N THR A 97 8.83 2.28 -15.18
CA THR A 97 10.23 2.59 -15.52
C THR A 97 11.04 2.90 -14.27
N ARG A 98 10.65 2.36 -13.12
CA ARG A 98 11.33 2.59 -11.85
C ARG A 98 12.78 2.17 -11.98
N GLU A 99 13.68 3.15 -12.04
CA GLU A 99 15.10 2.94 -11.77
C GLU A 99 15.20 2.88 -10.25
N ASP A 100 15.92 1.88 -9.71
CA ASP A 100 15.97 1.52 -8.28
C ASP A 100 16.27 2.67 -7.30
N LYS A 101 16.61 3.87 -7.79
CA LYS A 101 16.91 5.07 -6.99
C LYS A 101 16.48 6.35 -7.70
N CYS A 102 15.19 6.56 -7.95
CA CYS A 102 14.71 7.88 -8.37
C CYS A 102 14.57 8.80 -7.14
N LYS A 103 15.70 9.39 -6.72
CA LYS A 103 15.72 10.63 -5.92
C LYS A 103 15.49 11.77 -6.88
N ASP A 104 14.24 12.08 -7.20
CA ASP A 104 13.94 13.24 -8.03
C ASP A 104 12.98 14.17 -7.27
N ASN A 105 13.49 15.36 -6.93
CA ASN A 105 12.74 16.53 -6.46
C ASN A 105 11.97 16.43 -5.13
N GLY A 106 12.50 15.73 -4.12
CA GLY A 106 11.99 15.82 -2.75
C GLY A 106 10.65 15.10 -2.51
N GLN A 107 10.09 14.45 -3.53
CA GLN A 107 9.11 13.39 -3.36
C GLN A 107 9.90 12.09 -3.24
N PHE A 108 10.25 11.73 -2.01
CA PHE A 108 10.41 10.34 -1.63
C PHE A 108 9.08 9.60 -1.95
N PHE A 109 9.04 8.28 -1.85
CA PHE A 109 7.79 7.49 -1.84
C PHE A 109 7.29 7.07 -3.25
N TRP A 110 7.63 5.84 -3.66
CA TRP A 110 7.00 5.12 -4.78
C TRP A 110 6.79 3.64 -4.45
N ASP A 111 6.41 3.31 -3.23
CA ASP A 111 5.79 2.03 -2.90
C ASP A 111 4.25 2.18 -2.87
N ASN A 112 3.54 1.08 -2.59
CA ASN A 112 2.08 1.13 -2.51
C ASN A 112 1.56 2.00 -1.36
N ASP A 113 2.36 2.29 -0.31
CA ASP A 113 1.95 3.19 0.76
C ASP A 113 1.88 4.63 0.27
N SER A 114 2.90 5.02 -0.50
CA SER A 114 3.02 6.30 -1.19
C SER A 114 1.83 6.53 -2.11
N LEU A 115 1.53 5.51 -2.93
CA LEU A 115 0.42 5.53 -3.87
C LEU A 115 -0.93 5.64 -3.14
N ALA A 116 -1.12 4.87 -2.06
CA ALA A 116 -2.34 4.92 -1.25
C ALA A 116 -2.53 6.30 -0.62
N GLY A 117 -1.47 6.90 -0.08
CA GLY A 117 -1.50 8.27 0.46
C GLY A 117 -1.88 9.30 -0.59
N LEU A 118 -1.22 9.26 -1.76
CA LEU A 118 -1.52 10.16 -2.87
C LEU A 118 -2.97 10.00 -3.35
N LEU A 119 -3.41 8.76 -3.59
CA LEU A 119 -4.78 8.47 -4.02
C LEU A 119 -5.80 8.99 -3.01
N ALA A 120 -5.59 8.76 -1.72
CA ALA A 120 -6.46 9.23 -0.66
C ALA A 120 -6.59 10.77 -0.67
N SER A 121 -5.48 11.49 -0.86
CA SER A 121 -5.49 12.94 -1.03
C SER A 121 -6.18 13.40 -2.31
N GLU A 122 -5.97 12.73 -3.45
CA GLU A 122 -6.62 13.08 -4.74
C GLU A 122 -8.14 12.94 -4.68
N VAL A 123 -8.63 11.80 -4.15
CA VAL A 123 -10.07 11.52 -4.07
C VAL A 123 -10.72 12.17 -2.85
N LYS A 124 -9.94 12.85 -2.00
CA LYS A 124 -10.38 13.46 -0.74
C LYS A 124 -11.10 12.46 0.16
N ALA A 125 -10.46 11.31 0.39
CA ALA A 125 -11.00 10.27 1.23
C ALA A 125 -11.27 10.79 2.66
N ASP A 126 -12.32 10.29 3.30
CA ASP A 126 -12.62 10.63 4.70
C ASP A 126 -11.63 10.00 5.69
N LEU A 127 -10.99 8.90 5.30
CA LEU A 127 -10.06 8.13 6.11
C LEU A 127 -9.17 7.24 5.22
N LEU A 128 -7.87 7.21 5.52
CA LEU A 128 -6.92 6.22 5.00
C LEU A 128 -6.55 5.22 6.10
N ILE A 129 -6.59 3.92 5.80
CA ILE A 129 -6.22 2.86 6.76
C ILE A 129 -5.06 2.04 6.18
N PHE A 130 -3.91 2.08 6.85
CA PHE A 130 -2.79 1.18 6.59
C PHE A 130 -2.94 -0.08 7.44
N LEU A 131 -3.11 -1.23 6.77
CA LEU A 131 -3.13 -2.55 7.39
C LEU A 131 -1.74 -3.18 7.33
N MET A 132 -1.14 -3.39 8.50
CA MET A 132 0.25 -3.75 8.68
C MET A 132 0.41 -5.09 9.42
N ASP A 133 1.63 -5.57 9.55
CA ASP A 133 1.98 -6.72 10.41
C ASP A 133 2.22 -6.33 11.88
N VAL A 134 2.11 -5.05 12.21
CA VAL A 134 2.26 -4.48 13.55
C VAL A 134 0.99 -3.77 13.98
N ASP A 135 0.75 -3.71 15.28
CA ASP A 135 -0.49 -3.15 15.83
C ASP A 135 -0.63 -1.63 15.66
N GLY A 136 0.48 -0.93 15.40
CA GLY A 136 0.53 0.50 15.14
C GLY A 136 1.94 1.05 15.38
N LEU A 137 2.04 2.35 15.65
CA LEU A 137 3.29 3.01 16.01
C LEU A 137 3.58 2.88 17.51
N TYR A 138 4.76 2.40 17.85
CA TYR A 138 5.21 2.29 19.23
C TYR A 138 6.24 3.36 19.57
N THR A 139 6.37 3.70 20.85
CA THR A 139 7.41 4.60 21.37
C THR A 139 8.84 4.08 21.13
N ARG A 140 8.99 2.77 20.96
CA ARG A 140 10.24 2.06 20.63
C ARG A 140 9.88 0.70 20.02
N PRO A 141 10.84 -0.07 19.48
CA PRO A 141 10.53 -1.36 18.87
C PRO A 141 9.73 -2.26 19.83
N PRO A 142 8.63 -2.90 19.37
CA PRO A 142 7.75 -3.73 20.23
C PRO A 142 8.45 -4.88 20.97
N SER A 143 9.64 -5.26 20.50
CA SER A 143 10.50 -6.28 21.11
C SER A 143 11.20 -5.81 22.39
N GLN A 144 11.25 -4.51 22.67
CA GLN A 144 11.92 -3.95 23.84
C GLN A 144 10.98 -3.87 25.04
N PRO A 145 11.49 -4.09 26.27
CA PRO A 145 10.71 -3.80 27.48
C PRO A 145 10.31 -2.32 27.47
N ASP A 146 9.10 -2.04 27.96
CA ASP A 146 8.49 -0.71 28.02
C ASP A 146 8.06 -0.08 26.67
N ALA A 147 7.98 -0.85 25.58
CA ALA A 147 7.34 -0.40 24.35
C ALA A 147 5.84 -0.13 24.58
N LYS A 148 5.39 1.07 24.24
CA LYS A 148 3.98 1.48 24.37
C LYS A 148 3.42 1.86 23.01
N LEU A 149 2.22 1.37 22.71
CA LEU A 149 1.47 1.77 21.52
C LEU A 149 1.05 3.23 21.66
N ILE A 150 1.22 4.01 20.60
CA ILE A 150 0.78 5.39 20.49
C ILE A 150 -0.58 5.38 19.81
N HIS A 151 -1.65 5.68 20.54
CA HIS A 151 -2.99 5.65 19.96
C HIS A 151 -3.32 6.87 19.11
N THR A 152 -2.79 8.04 19.48
CA THR A 152 -2.88 9.27 18.69
C THR A 152 -1.51 9.88 18.54
N PHE A 153 -1.04 9.98 17.31
CA PHE A 153 0.24 10.62 16.99
C PHE A 153 0.11 12.14 17.11
N VAL A 154 1.09 12.73 17.79
CA VAL A 154 1.25 14.17 17.97
C VAL A 154 2.71 14.50 17.72
N GLU A 155 2.98 15.30 16.71
CA GLU A 155 4.32 15.54 16.18
C GLU A 155 5.27 16.10 17.25
N GLU A 156 4.84 17.13 17.99
CA GLU A 156 5.68 17.83 18.96
C GLU A 156 6.13 16.93 20.12
N LYS A 157 5.35 15.89 20.41
CA LYS A 157 5.62 14.91 21.46
C LYS A 157 6.42 13.73 20.92
N HIS A 158 5.95 13.12 19.83
CA HIS A 158 6.41 11.79 19.43
C HIS A 158 7.57 11.81 18.44
N MET A 159 7.76 12.88 17.65
CA MET A 159 8.84 12.91 16.65
C MET A 159 10.23 12.78 17.29
N LYS A 160 10.41 13.25 18.53
CA LYS A 160 11.69 13.16 19.27
C LYS A 160 11.81 11.93 20.17
N GLU A 161 10.70 11.26 20.45
CA GLU A 161 10.63 10.17 21.43
C GLU A 161 10.56 8.79 20.78
N VAL A 162 10.04 8.70 19.55
CA VAL A 162 9.90 7.44 18.81
C VAL A 162 11.26 6.94 18.36
N MET A 163 11.59 5.72 18.76
CA MET A 163 12.78 5.01 18.28
C MET A 163 12.36 3.94 17.26
N TYR A 164 12.92 4.02 16.06
CA TYR A 164 12.72 2.99 15.02
C TYR A 164 13.72 1.83 15.18
N ASP A 165 13.35 0.62 14.74
CA ASP A 165 14.26 -0.54 14.78
C ASP A 165 15.44 -0.30 13.83
N GLU A 166 16.65 -0.59 14.30
CA GLU A 166 17.87 -0.39 13.54
C GLU A 166 18.23 -1.54 12.59
N LYS A 167 17.42 -2.60 12.54
CA LYS A 167 17.71 -3.75 11.67
C LYS A 167 17.82 -3.34 10.20
N PRO A 168 18.88 -3.77 9.48
CA PRO A 168 18.96 -3.62 8.03
C PRO A 168 17.77 -4.33 7.38
N GLY A 169 16.92 -3.59 6.67
CA GLY A 169 15.65 -4.06 6.11
C GLY A 169 14.39 -3.58 6.85
N SER A 170 14.54 -3.10 8.08
CA SER A 170 13.48 -2.43 8.86
C SER A 170 13.65 -0.91 8.96
N LYS A 171 14.89 -0.41 8.78
CA LYS A 171 15.21 1.01 8.56
C LYS A 171 14.64 1.48 7.21
N GLY A 172 13.38 1.86 7.19
CA GLY A 172 12.66 2.32 6.01
C GLY A 172 11.16 2.25 6.26
N GLY A 173 10.62 1.05 6.46
CA GLY A 173 9.16 0.83 6.45
C GLY A 173 8.36 1.70 7.42
N MET A 174 8.66 1.67 8.73
CA MET A 174 7.82 2.40 9.70
C MET A 174 8.05 3.92 9.66
N GLU A 175 9.29 4.38 9.52
CA GLU A 175 9.60 5.82 9.44
C GLU A 175 8.97 6.46 8.19
N GLU A 176 9.07 5.79 7.04
CA GLU A 176 8.42 6.14 5.77
C GLU A 176 6.89 6.21 5.92
N LYS A 177 6.28 5.19 6.54
CA LYS A 177 4.82 5.16 6.78
C LYS A 177 4.36 6.27 7.71
N VAL A 178 5.10 6.56 8.77
CA VAL A 178 4.81 7.67 9.68
C VAL A 178 4.86 8.99 8.90
N HIS A 179 5.88 9.18 8.07
CA HIS A 179 6.00 10.39 7.26
C HIS A 179 4.86 10.53 6.24
N ILE A 180 4.50 9.46 5.52
CA ILE A 180 3.35 9.45 4.60
C ILE A 180 2.05 9.75 5.36
N ALA A 181 1.82 9.08 6.49
CA ALA A 181 0.61 9.27 7.29
C ALA A 181 0.48 10.70 7.82
N GLN A 182 1.58 11.30 8.29
CA GLN A 182 1.60 12.70 8.67
C GLN A 182 1.26 13.61 7.49
N ARG A 183 1.88 13.38 6.33
CA ARG A 183 1.67 14.22 5.15
C ARG A 183 0.22 14.18 4.66
N VAL A 184 -0.36 12.99 4.59
CA VAL A 184 -1.75 12.79 4.20
C VAL A 184 -2.71 13.42 5.23
N ALA A 185 -2.40 13.31 6.52
CA ALA A 185 -3.15 13.98 7.59
C ALA A 185 -3.10 15.51 7.49
N GLU A 186 -1.95 16.09 7.14
CA GLU A 186 -1.79 17.52 6.86
C GLU A 186 -2.63 17.98 5.67
N ASP A 187 -2.70 17.16 4.62
CA ASP A 187 -3.54 17.38 3.44
C ASP A 187 -5.04 17.25 3.74
N GLY A 188 -5.41 16.87 4.97
CA GLY A 188 -6.77 16.87 5.49
C GLY A 188 -7.44 15.51 5.53
N VAL A 189 -6.72 14.42 5.24
CA VAL A 189 -7.22 13.05 5.29
C VAL A 189 -6.66 12.34 6.53
N PRO A 190 -7.49 12.05 7.55
CA PRO A 190 -7.07 11.26 8.70
C PRO A 190 -6.46 9.92 8.27
N VAL A 191 -5.44 9.45 8.99
CA VAL A 191 -4.78 8.17 8.69
C VAL A 191 -4.73 7.29 9.93
N ILE A 192 -5.03 6.00 9.78
CA ILE A 192 -4.86 5.01 10.85
C ILE A 192 -3.86 3.94 10.40
N ILE A 193 -2.86 3.67 11.24
CA ILE A 193 -1.96 2.51 11.09
C ILE A 193 -2.37 1.46 12.10
N THR A 194 -2.74 0.26 11.64
CA THR A 194 -3.14 -0.87 12.51
C THR A 194 -2.67 -2.21 11.94
N SER A 195 -2.74 -3.26 12.74
CA SER A 195 -2.52 -4.63 12.26
C SER A 195 -3.66 -5.10 11.36
N GLY A 196 -3.32 -5.65 10.19
CA GLY A 196 -4.23 -6.35 9.28
C GLY A 196 -4.62 -7.75 9.79
N PHE A 197 -3.93 -8.27 10.81
CA PHE A 197 -4.26 -9.55 11.45
C PHE A 197 -5.28 -9.39 12.58
N LEU A 198 -5.61 -8.15 12.95
CA LEU A 198 -6.58 -7.87 14.01
C LEU A 198 -8.02 -8.18 13.50
N PRO A 199 -8.77 -9.06 14.18
CA PRO A 199 -10.14 -9.38 13.77
C PRO A 199 -11.04 -8.14 13.80
N ASP A 200 -11.87 -8.01 12.76
CA ASP A 200 -12.83 -6.91 12.59
C ASP A 200 -12.22 -5.50 12.69
N ALA A 201 -10.90 -5.35 12.44
CA ALA A 201 -10.20 -4.07 12.57
C ALA A 201 -10.92 -2.91 11.87
N MET A 202 -11.31 -3.11 10.60
CA MET A 202 -12.02 -2.08 9.83
C MET A 202 -13.36 -1.69 10.47
N LYS A 203 -14.18 -2.65 10.92
CA LYS A 203 -15.47 -2.35 11.55
C LYS A 203 -15.28 -1.57 12.84
N ARG A 204 -14.33 -1.99 13.66
CA ARG A 204 -14.04 -1.36 14.95
C ARG A 204 -13.50 0.05 14.77
N ILE A 205 -12.62 0.27 13.79
CA ILE A 205 -12.16 1.61 13.39
C ILE A 205 -13.35 2.51 13.01
N LEU A 206 -14.26 2.01 12.18
CA LEU A 206 -15.45 2.77 11.76
C LEU A 206 -16.43 3.03 12.91
N HIS A 207 -16.41 2.21 13.97
CA HIS A 207 -17.16 2.45 15.20
C HIS A 207 -16.49 3.47 16.15
N GLY A 208 -15.25 3.87 15.88
CA GLY A 208 -14.49 4.79 16.72
C GLY A 208 -13.73 4.12 17.86
N ASP A 209 -13.52 2.80 17.81
CA ASP A 209 -12.65 2.11 18.77
C ASP A 209 -11.21 2.65 18.66
N GLU A 210 -10.53 2.79 19.79
CA GLU A 210 -9.13 3.19 19.86
C GLU A 210 -8.22 2.02 19.41
N ILE A 211 -7.97 1.93 18.10
CA ILE A 211 -7.20 0.86 17.46
C ILE A 211 -6.04 1.43 16.68
N GLY A 212 -4.86 0.85 16.91
CA GLY A 212 -3.63 1.26 16.27
C GLY A 212 -3.27 2.70 16.58
N THR A 213 -2.77 3.42 15.58
CA THR A 213 -2.31 4.80 15.70
C THR A 213 -3.05 5.70 14.72
N LEU A 214 -3.75 6.70 15.27
CA LEU A 214 -4.40 7.77 14.51
C LEU A 214 -3.43 8.94 14.25
N PHE A 215 -3.40 9.39 13.01
CA PHE A 215 -2.77 10.61 12.54
C PHE A 215 -3.85 11.59 12.11
N HIS A 216 -3.85 12.78 12.70
CA HIS A 216 -4.83 13.80 12.41
C HIS A 216 -4.22 15.19 12.59
N ARG A 217 -4.52 16.13 11.68
CA ARG A 217 -3.98 17.51 11.74
C ARG A 217 -4.29 18.24 13.04
N ASP A 218 -5.43 17.93 13.68
CA ASP A 218 -5.88 18.55 14.92
C ASP A 218 -5.47 17.78 16.18
N ALA A 219 -4.67 16.71 16.08
CA ALA A 219 -4.30 15.84 17.20
C ALA A 219 -3.64 16.62 18.37
N SER A 220 -2.79 17.60 18.05
CA SER A 220 -2.12 18.45 19.05
C SER A 220 -3.11 19.32 19.86
N ARG A 221 -4.32 19.57 19.33
CA ARG A 221 -5.38 20.34 20.02
C ARG A 221 -6.15 19.47 21.01
N TRP A 222 -6.38 18.20 20.69
CA TRP A 222 -7.11 17.27 21.55
C TRP A 222 -6.37 17.00 22.87
N GLN A 223 -5.05 16.83 22.82
CA GLN A 223 -4.25 16.66 24.05
C GLN A 223 -4.22 17.89 24.96
N LYS A 224 -4.30 19.11 24.40
CA LYS A 224 -4.38 20.35 25.20
C LYS A 224 -5.71 20.47 25.94
N ALA A 225 -6.78 19.88 25.41
CA ALA A 225 -8.06 19.81 26.10
C ALA A 225 -8.02 18.81 27.27
N GLU A 226 -7.33 17.68 27.10
CA GLU A 226 -7.15 16.68 28.16
C GLU A 226 -6.24 17.17 29.30
N SER A 227 -5.21 17.96 28.99
CA SER A 227 -4.28 18.50 29.99
C SER A 227 -4.78 19.77 30.71
N ASN A 228 -5.80 20.43 30.17
CA ASN A 228 -6.50 21.55 30.84
C ASN A 228 -7.82 21.10 31.53
N GLY A 229 -8.08 19.79 31.62
CA GLY A 229 -9.24 19.22 32.29
C GLY A 229 -8.93 18.75 33.71
N TYR A 230 -9.32 19.58 34.68
CA TYR A 230 -9.30 19.42 36.16
C TYR A 230 -7.96 19.62 36.90
#